data_AF-A0A9E0TGI2-F1
#
_entry.id   AF-A0A9E0TGI2-F1
#
_cell.length_a   1.000
_cell.length_b   1.000
_cell.length_c   1.000
_cell.angle_alpha   90.00
_cell.angle_beta   90.00
_cell.angle_gamma   90.00
#
_symmetry.space_group_name_H-M   'P 1'
#
loop_
_entity.id
_entity.type
_entity.pdbx_description
1 polymer ?
#
loop_
_entity_poly.entity_id
_entity_poly.type
_entity_poly.pdbx_seq_one_letter_code
_entity_poly.pdbx_strand_id
1 'polypeptide(L)'
;MNFKTISANAIAPSSISLRCPTACELSKLAALHAGLNTKKHAQLVLRHNGFSANTANVEQLCESVARMLEIRSERKSQAGTERLRTDAIHARLNNLRKKAVTMAAKGCLRHGAAGGHLMTVKLTTEPGDVGYEVVMGANRDTYRGRFKGKLAREDHHNITVPFDWRTRVLKRGLAKAGGLLTLTAQQLVSHGDIELFQATWVEQGRGFQVNVRQGVIARHGSECFHAEDARKAIAGLVRKIACANDSTFRGSASCYELTAEAFVRKFERYGHLSVSARDAYACGACQFGVRSWCAFVGIDLNLQTVSLAQLLAGFEKQPLVEVRRTVLHVVAEHRRSHSTRRS
;
A
#
# COMPACT_ATOMS: atom_id res chain seq x y z
N MET A 1 -10.48 -55.56 0.59
CA MET A 1 -11.30 -56.15 1.66
C MET A 1 -12.18 -57.22 1.04
N ASN A 2 -12.28 -58.36 1.74
CA ASN A 2 -12.71 -59.67 1.24
C ASN A 2 -14.08 -59.68 0.53
N PHE A 3 -14.09 -60.24 -0.69
CA PHE A 3 -15.33 -60.73 -1.32
C PHE A 3 -15.77 -61.99 -0.58
N LYS A 4 -16.80 -61.89 0.25
CA LYS A 4 -17.47 -63.06 0.83
C LYS A 4 -18.37 -63.69 -0.22
N THR A 5 -18.00 -64.89 -0.64
CA THR A 5 -18.83 -65.87 -1.33
C THR A 5 -20.09 -66.13 -0.49
N ILE A 6 -21.27 -65.80 -1.01
CA ILE A 6 -22.54 -66.13 -0.36
C ILE A 6 -22.90 -67.56 -0.77
N SER A 7 -22.88 -68.44 0.24
CA SER A 7 -23.31 -69.84 0.16
C SER A 7 -24.79 -69.93 -0.18
N ALA A 8 -25.13 -70.80 -1.13
CA ALA A 8 -26.49 -71.14 -1.50
C ALA A 8 -27.10 -72.08 -0.46
N ASN A 9 -27.83 -71.53 0.51
CA ASN A 9 -28.77 -72.31 1.30
C ASN A 9 -30.17 -72.18 0.69
N ALA A 10 -30.64 -73.29 0.12
CA ALA A 10 -31.99 -73.45 -0.38
C ALA A 10 -32.98 -73.43 0.80
N ILE A 11 -33.80 -72.38 0.86
CA ILE A 11 -35.00 -72.31 1.69
C ILE A 11 -36.18 -72.50 0.74
N ALA A 12 -37.02 -73.51 1.01
CA ALA A 12 -38.25 -73.79 0.30
C ALA A 12 -39.21 -72.56 0.32
N PRO A 13 -40.02 -72.34 -0.72
CA PRO A 13 -40.79 -71.11 -0.87
C PRO A 13 -41.97 -71.12 0.11
N SER A 14 -41.80 -70.50 1.27
CA SER A 14 -42.97 -69.96 1.97
C SER A 14 -43.57 -68.88 1.07
N SER A 15 -44.89 -68.94 0.87
CA SER A 15 -45.67 -67.96 0.11
C SER A 15 -45.69 -66.62 0.86
N ILE A 16 -44.54 -65.96 0.91
CA ILE A 16 -44.42 -64.58 1.35
C ILE A 16 -45.18 -63.76 0.31
N SER A 17 -46.36 -63.27 0.70
CA SER A 17 -47.11 -62.29 -0.08
C SER A 17 -46.22 -61.05 -0.23
N LEU A 18 -45.54 -60.96 -1.38
CA LEU A 18 -44.68 -59.82 -1.68
C LEU A 18 -45.57 -58.59 -1.85
N ARG A 19 -45.42 -57.61 -0.95
CA ARG A 19 -46.22 -56.40 -1.00
C ARG A 19 -45.82 -55.53 -2.19
N CYS A 20 -46.77 -54.78 -2.72
CA CYS A 20 -46.45 -53.72 -3.69
C CYS A 20 -45.72 -52.58 -2.97
N PRO A 21 -44.59 -52.09 -3.51
CA PRO A 21 -43.87 -50.97 -2.93
C PRO A 21 -44.64 -49.66 -3.13
N THR A 22 -44.59 -48.77 -2.15
CA THR A 22 -45.07 -47.39 -2.30
C THR A 22 -44.06 -46.54 -3.09
N ALA A 23 -44.51 -45.41 -3.64
CA ALA A 23 -43.63 -44.47 -4.37
C ALA A 23 -42.46 -43.95 -3.50
N CYS A 24 -42.67 -43.76 -2.20
CA CYS A 24 -41.63 -43.37 -1.26
C CYS A 24 -40.56 -44.46 -1.09
N GLU A 25 -40.97 -45.73 -1.02
CA GLU A 25 -40.06 -46.88 -0.88
C GLU A 25 -39.26 -47.11 -2.16
N LEU A 26 -39.88 -46.98 -3.33
CA LEU A 26 -39.17 -47.01 -4.61
C LEU A 26 -38.13 -45.89 -4.72
N SER A 27 -38.48 -44.68 -4.27
CA SER A 27 -37.54 -43.54 -4.25
C SER A 27 -36.36 -43.80 -3.30
N LYS A 28 -36.59 -44.41 -2.13
CA LYS A 28 -35.51 -44.79 -1.19
C LYS A 28 -34.59 -45.86 -1.79
N LEU A 29 -35.16 -46.91 -2.40
CA LEU A 29 -34.39 -47.96 -3.07
C LEU A 29 -33.57 -47.39 -4.22
N ALA A 30 -34.16 -46.53 -5.04
CA ALA A 30 -33.46 -45.88 -6.13
C ALA A 30 -32.29 -45.01 -5.63
N ALA A 31 -32.38 -44.42 -4.43
CA ALA A 31 -31.36 -43.53 -3.89
C ALA A 31 -30.12 -44.31 -3.44
N LEU A 32 -30.36 -45.52 -2.91
CA LEU A 32 -29.34 -46.47 -2.45
C LEU A 32 -28.69 -47.24 -3.62
N HIS A 33 -29.45 -47.49 -4.69
CA HIS A 33 -29.01 -48.27 -5.85
C HIS A 33 -28.85 -47.40 -7.11
N ALA A 34 -28.06 -46.32 -7.00
CA ALA A 34 -27.83 -45.39 -8.11
C ALA A 34 -27.09 -46.00 -9.33
N GLY A 35 -26.47 -47.17 -9.15
CA GLY A 35 -25.82 -47.94 -10.23
C GLY A 35 -26.72 -49.00 -10.88
N LEU A 36 -28.04 -48.94 -10.68
CA LEU A 36 -28.98 -49.89 -11.27
C LEU A 36 -29.19 -49.59 -12.76
N ASN A 37 -28.74 -50.52 -13.60
CA ASN A 37 -28.62 -50.34 -15.05
C ASN A 37 -29.25 -51.49 -15.86
N THR A 38 -29.85 -52.50 -15.21
CA THR A 38 -30.61 -53.56 -15.91
C THR A 38 -31.91 -53.92 -15.19
N LYS A 39 -32.95 -54.31 -15.96
CA LYS A 39 -34.24 -54.78 -15.41
C LYS A 39 -34.07 -56.02 -14.50
N LYS A 40 -33.09 -56.89 -14.78
CA LYS A 40 -32.75 -58.05 -13.92
C LYS A 40 -32.25 -57.61 -12.54
N HIS A 41 -31.42 -56.56 -12.48
CA HIS A 41 -30.94 -56.00 -11.22
C HIS A 41 -32.06 -55.34 -10.42
N ALA A 42 -32.98 -54.61 -11.06
CA ALA A 42 -34.19 -54.06 -10.42
C ALA A 42 -35.09 -55.16 -9.82
N GLN A 43 -35.30 -56.26 -10.55
CA GLN A 43 -36.06 -57.40 -10.05
C GLN A 43 -35.45 -58.00 -8.78
N LEU A 44 -34.12 -58.14 -8.75
CA LEU A 44 -33.40 -58.66 -7.60
C LEU A 44 -33.47 -57.72 -6.40
N VAL A 45 -33.31 -56.41 -6.62
CA VAL A 45 -33.43 -55.38 -5.56
C VAL A 45 -34.83 -55.36 -4.95
N LEU A 46 -35.88 -55.43 -5.76
CA LEU A 46 -37.26 -55.48 -5.26
C LEU A 46 -37.52 -56.74 -4.43
N ARG A 47 -37.13 -57.91 -4.92
CA ARG A 47 -37.31 -59.19 -4.20
C ARG A 47 -36.52 -59.25 -2.90
N HIS A 48 -35.27 -58.78 -2.90
CA HIS A 48 -34.43 -58.76 -1.70
C HIS A 48 -34.98 -57.84 -0.61
N ASN A 49 -35.77 -56.83 -0.98
CA ASN A 49 -36.44 -55.92 -0.04
C ASN A 49 -37.90 -56.29 0.23
N GLY A 50 -38.34 -57.50 -0.14
CA GLY A 50 -39.67 -58.03 0.17
C GLY A 50 -40.80 -57.45 -0.69
N PHE A 51 -40.49 -56.89 -1.87
CA PHE A 51 -41.46 -56.29 -2.77
C PHE A 51 -41.76 -57.15 -4.01
N SER A 52 -42.94 -56.99 -4.58
CA SER A 52 -43.32 -57.68 -5.82
C SER A 52 -42.55 -57.11 -7.02
N ALA A 53 -41.82 -57.99 -7.72
CA ALA A 53 -41.01 -57.63 -8.90
C ALA A 53 -41.79 -57.84 -10.22
N ASN A 54 -43.02 -57.33 -10.28
CA ASN A 54 -43.79 -57.31 -11.52
C ASN A 54 -43.22 -56.24 -12.49
N THR A 55 -43.60 -56.31 -13.76
CA THR A 55 -43.07 -55.42 -14.80
C THR A 55 -43.27 -53.94 -14.47
N ALA A 56 -44.45 -53.58 -13.94
CA ALA A 56 -44.79 -52.20 -13.56
C ALA A 56 -43.87 -51.65 -12.45
N ASN A 57 -43.64 -52.41 -11.37
CA ASN A 57 -42.80 -51.98 -10.25
C ASN A 57 -41.32 -51.90 -10.64
N VAL A 58 -40.87 -52.80 -11.52
CA VAL A 58 -39.51 -52.78 -12.08
C VAL A 58 -39.30 -51.52 -12.93
N GLU A 59 -40.28 -51.17 -13.75
CA GLU A 59 -40.22 -49.96 -14.58
C GLU A 59 -40.27 -48.69 -13.72
N GLN A 60 -41.16 -48.62 -12.73
CA GLN A 60 -41.22 -47.49 -11.80
C GLN A 60 -39.94 -47.32 -10.97
N LEU A 61 -39.28 -48.42 -10.57
CA LEU A 61 -37.98 -48.34 -9.89
C LEU A 61 -36.90 -47.80 -10.82
N CYS A 62 -36.82 -48.30 -12.05
CA CYS A 62 -35.86 -47.83 -13.06
C CYS A 62 -36.08 -46.35 -13.39
N GLU A 63 -37.33 -45.90 -13.55
CA GLU A 63 -37.68 -44.49 -13.76
C GLU A 63 -37.29 -43.63 -12.55
N SER A 64 -37.51 -44.13 -11.33
CA SER A 64 -37.12 -43.42 -10.10
C SER A 64 -35.58 -43.28 -9.99
N VAL A 65 -34.82 -44.31 -10.40
CA VAL A 65 -33.35 -44.25 -10.49
C VAL A 65 -32.93 -43.21 -11.53
N ALA A 66 -33.50 -43.26 -12.75
CA ALA A 66 -33.18 -42.32 -13.82
C ALA A 66 -33.43 -40.87 -13.40
N ARG A 67 -34.60 -40.59 -12.80
CA ARG A 67 -34.96 -39.26 -12.28
C ARG A 67 -33.98 -38.76 -11.22
N MET A 68 -33.51 -39.63 -10.33
CA MET A 68 -32.53 -39.22 -9.33
C MET A 68 -31.13 -39.01 -9.88
N LEU A 69 -30.72 -39.77 -10.89
CA LEU A 69 -29.46 -39.53 -11.58
C LEU A 69 -29.50 -38.17 -12.30
N GLU A 70 -30.62 -37.83 -12.93
CA GLU A 70 -30.85 -36.52 -13.54
C GLU A 70 -30.76 -35.40 -12.50
N ILE A 71 -31.50 -35.48 -11.39
CA ILE A 71 -31.44 -34.50 -10.29
C ILE A 71 -30.01 -34.35 -9.73
N ARG A 72 -29.27 -35.45 -9.55
CA ARG A 72 -27.87 -35.41 -9.09
C ARG A 72 -26.95 -34.74 -10.12
N SER A 73 -27.20 -34.99 -11.41
CA SER A 73 -26.44 -34.40 -12.50
C SER A 73 -26.67 -32.89 -12.58
N GLU A 74 -27.92 -32.44 -12.44
CA GLU A 74 -28.29 -31.02 -12.42
C GLU A 74 -27.68 -30.29 -11.23
N ARG A 75 -27.77 -30.87 -10.02
CA ARG A 75 -27.14 -30.32 -8.81
C ARG A 75 -25.62 -30.21 -8.95
N LYS A 76 -24.98 -31.19 -9.58
CA LYS A 76 -23.53 -31.17 -9.85
C LYS A 76 -23.17 -30.07 -10.84
N SER A 77 -23.97 -29.89 -11.90
CA SER A 77 -23.81 -28.81 -12.87
C SER A 77 -24.00 -27.43 -12.23
N GLN A 78 -25.07 -27.24 -11.45
CA GLN A 78 -25.34 -25.99 -10.72
C GLN A 78 -24.22 -25.65 -9.74
N ALA A 79 -23.74 -26.61 -8.95
CA ALA A 79 -22.60 -26.42 -8.05
C ALA A 79 -21.31 -26.06 -8.81
N GLY A 80 -21.12 -26.62 -10.02
CA GLY A 80 -20.02 -26.26 -10.91
C GLY A 80 -20.11 -24.80 -11.39
N THR A 81 -21.29 -24.38 -11.85
CA THR A 81 -21.55 -22.99 -12.28
C THR A 81 -21.39 -21.99 -11.12
N GLU A 82 -21.86 -22.33 -9.92
CA GLU A 82 -21.72 -21.48 -8.74
C GLU A 82 -20.26 -21.33 -8.30
N ARG A 83 -19.46 -22.41 -8.37
CA ARG A 83 -18.01 -22.35 -8.15
C ARG A 83 -17.31 -21.43 -9.15
N LEU A 84 -17.58 -21.59 -10.45
CA LEU A 84 -17.02 -20.73 -11.50
C LEU A 84 -17.37 -19.25 -11.27
N ARG A 85 -18.61 -18.96 -10.86
CA ARG A 85 -19.05 -17.60 -10.53
C ARG A 85 -18.30 -17.04 -9.31
N THR A 86 -18.12 -17.85 -8.28
CA THR A 86 -17.39 -17.47 -7.05
C THR A 86 -15.92 -17.19 -7.34
N ASP A 87 -15.29 -18.04 -8.14
CA ASP A 87 -13.91 -17.87 -8.58
C ASP A 87 -13.72 -16.58 -9.38
N ALA A 88 -14.68 -16.26 -10.26
CA ALA A 88 -14.70 -15.00 -11.00
C ALA A 88 -14.81 -13.77 -10.07
N ILE A 89 -15.63 -13.85 -9.01
CA ILE A 89 -15.75 -12.78 -8.01
C ILE A 89 -14.44 -12.61 -7.22
N HIS A 90 -13.81 -13.72 -6.79
CA HIS A 90 -12.53 -13.69 -6.09
C HIS A 90 -11.42 -13.10 -6.97
N ALA A 91 -11.34 -13.49 -8.24
CA ALA A 91 -10.40 -12.94 -9.21
C ALA A 91 -10.62 -11.43 -9.41
N ARG A 92 -11.88 -11.00 -9.55
CA ARG A 92 -12.23 -9.57 -9.67
C ARG A 92 -11.82 -8.79 -8.43
N LEU A 93 -12.08 -9.31 -7.23
CA LEU A 93 -11.69 -8.67 -5.97
C LEU A 93 -10.17 -8.56 -5.84
N ASN A 94 -9.43 -9.61 -6.21
CA ASN A 94 -7.97 -9.59 -6.22
C ASN A 94 -7.43 -8.58 -7.22
N ASN A 95 -8.03 -8.44 -8.40
CA ASN A 95 -7.65 -7.41 -9.37
C ASN A 95 -7.89 -6.00 -8.82
N LEU A 96 -8.98 -5.76 -8.10
CA LEU A 96 -9.24 -4.47 -7.44
C LEU A 96 -8.23 -4.17 -6.33
N ARG A 97 -7.83 -5.18 -5.55
CA ARG A 97 -6.76 -5.05 -4.55
C ARG A 97 -5.44 -4.67 -5.21
N LYS A 98 -5.02 -5.42 -6.21
CA LYS A 98 -3.78 -5.18 -6.97
C LYS A 98 -3.78 -3.79 -7.61
N LYS A 99 -4.88 -3.40 -8.29
CA LYS A 99 -5.03 -2.08 -8.90
C LYS A 99 -4.85 -0.94 -7.89
N ALA A 100 -5.38 -1.08 -6.68
CA ALA A 100 -5.25 -0.06 -5.65
C ALA A 100 -3.80 0.13 -5.18
N VAL A 101 -3.06 -0.97 -5.03
CA VAL A 101 -1.63 -0.97 -4.70
C VAL A 101 -0.84 -0.34 -5.83
N THR A 102 -1.10 -0.73 -7.09
CA THR A 102 -0.46 -0.14 -8.27
C THR A 102 -0.68 1.37 -8.34
N MET A 103 -1.91 1.86 -8.12
CA MET A 103 -2.20 3.30 -8.12
C MET A 103 -1.46 4.03 -6.99
N ALA A 104 -1.37 3.45 -5.79
CA ALA A 104 -0.61 4.04 -4.70
C ALA A 104 0.89 4.11 -5.04
N ALA A 105 1.45 3.02 -5.60
CA ALA A 105 2.85 2.95 -5.99
C ALA A 105 3.21 3.98 -7.08
N LYS A 106 2.38 4.10 -8.13
CA LYS A 106 2.56 5.12 -9.18
C LYS A 106 2.51 6.55 -8.65
N GLY A 107 1.74 6.78 -7.58
CA GLY A 107 1.64 8.10 -6.95
C GLY A 107 2.83 8.47 -6.05
N CYS A 108 3.71 7.52 -5.70
CA CYS A 108 4.81 7.73 -4.76
C CYS A 108 6.20 7.50 -5.37
N LEU A 109 6.30 6.67 -6.39
CA LEU A 109 7.57 6.18 -6.91
C LEU A 109 7.72 6.49 -8.39
N ARG A 110 8.97 6.67 -8.82
CA ARG A 110 9.29 6.84 -10.23
C ARG A 110 9.09 5.51 -10.96
N HIS A 111 8.49 5.59 -12.14
CA HIS A 111 8.28 4.46 -13.03
C HIS A 111 8.26 4.95 -14.49
N GLY A 112 8.39 4.05 -15.46
CA GLY A 112 8.29 4.38 -16.88
C GLY A 112 9.64 4.74 -17.50
N ALA A 113 10.59 3.82 -17.47
CA ALA A 113 11.80 3.88 -18.28
C ALA A 113 11.45 3.86 -19.77
N ALA A 114 12.38 4.37 -20.59
CA ALA A 114 12.14 4.59 -22.02
C ALA A 114 11.78 3.32 -22.81
N GLY A 115 12.25 2.15 -22.37
CA GLY A 115 11.94 0.85 -22.96
C GLY A 115 10.53 0.34 -22.66
N GLY A 116 9.89 0.87 -21.62
CA GLY A 116 8.65 0.36 -21.05
C GLY A 116 8.77 0.09 -19.55
N HIS A 117 7.64 -0.13 -18.88
CA HIS A 117 7.58 -0.51 -17.48
C HIS A 117 6.49 -1.55 -17.24
N LEU A 118 6.69 -2.40 -16.23
CA LEU A 118 5.70 -3.36 -15.75
C LEU A 118 5.58 -3.26 -14.23
N MET A 119 4.36 -3.28 -13.71
CA MET A 119 4.09 -3.33 -12.27
C MET A 119 3.30 -4.59 -11.94
N THR A 120 3.94 -5.53 -11.27
CA THR A 120 3.35 -6.78 -10.82
C THR A 120 3.07 -6.70 -9.32
N VAL A 121 1.83 -7.01 -8.91
CA VAL A 121 1.44 -7.05 -7.50
C VAL A 121 1.09 -8.47 -7.07
N LYS A 122 1.82 -8.99 -6.08
CA LYS A 122 1.53 -10.24 -5.37
C LYS A 122 0.79 -9.93 -4.07
N LEU A 123 -0.27 -10.68 -3.80
CA LEU A 123 -0.96 -10.65 -2.50
C LEU A 123 -0.45 -11.85 -1.69
N THR A 124 -0.07 -11.63 -0.44
CA THR A 124 0.46 -12.67 0.45
C THR A 124 -0.30 -12.73 1.78
N THR A 125 -0.29 -13.89 2.42
CA THR A 125 -0.67 -14.06 3.84
C THR A 125 0.56 -14.03 4.75
N GLU A 126 1.74 -14.29 4.20
CA GLU A 126 3.00 -14.39 4.93
C GLU A 126 3.62 -13.00 5.15
N PRO A 127 3.82 -12.55 6.40
CA PRO A 127 4.40 -11.23 6.67
C PRO A 127 5.83 -11.05 6.15
N GLY A 128 6.63 -12.13 6.13
CA GLY A 128 8.03 -12.10 5.68
C GLY A 128 8.20 -11.85 4.18
N ASP A 129 7.18 -12.14 3.38
CA ASP A 129 7.17 -11.94 1.92
C ASP A 129 6.92 -10.48 1.52
N VAL A 130 6.48 -9.62 2.46
CA VAL A 130 6.13 -8.23 2.16
C VAL A 130 7.36 -7.44 1.75
N GLY A 131 7.34 -6.89 0.53
CA GLY A 131 8.50 -6.22 -0.03
C GLY A 131 8.23 -5.55 -1.36
N TYR A 132 9.25 -4.86 -1.85
CA TYR A 132 9.24 -4.19 -3.15
C TYR A 132 10.66 -4.26 -3.72
N GLU A 133 10.79 -4.83 -4.90
CA GLU A 133 11.98 -4.73 -5.73
C GLU A 133 11.69 -4.13 -7.11
N VAL A 134 12.71 -3.52 -7.72
CA VAL A 134 12.69 -3.09 -9.12
C VAL A 134 13.83 -3.80 -9.84
N VAL A 135 13.47 -4.56 -10.86
CA VAL A 135 14.43 -5.25 -11.74
C VAL A 135 14.55 -4.43 -13.02
N MET A 136 15.78 -4.02 -13.35
CA MET A 136 16.04 -3.29 -14.59
C MET A 136 16.24 -4.29 -15.74
N GLY A 137 15.39 -4.20 -16.75
CA GLY A 137 15.47 -4.96 -17.99
C GLY A 137 16.02 -4.14 -19.16
N ALA A 138 16.11 -4.78 -20.31
CA ALA A 138 16.49 -4.15 -21.56
C ALA A 138 15.69 -4.71 -22.73
N ASN A 139 15.25 -3.82 -23.63
CA ASN A 139 14.46 -4.14 -24.81
C ASN A 139 15.05 -3.44 -26.03
N ARG A 140 15.23 -4.19 -27.12
CA ARG A 140 15.80 -3.69 -28.39
C ARG A 140 14.72 -3.35 -29.44
N ASP A 141 13.48 -3.73 -29.17
CA ASP A 141 12.34 -3.56 -30.07
C ASP A 141 11.53 -2.28 -29.78
N THR A 142 11.88 -1.56 -28.70
CA THR A 142 11.24 -0.29 -28.33
C THR A 142 11.38 0.76 -29.44
N TYR A 143 12.59 0.92 -29.99
CA TYR A 143 12.88 1.96 -30.97
C TYR A 143 12.64 1.47 -32.41
N ARG A 144 12.16 2.37 -33.27
CA ARG A 144 11.93 2.12 -34.71
C ARG A 144 12.81 3.01 -35.59
N GLY A 145 12.80 2.76 -36.91
CA GLY A 145 13.53 3.56 -37.89
C GLY A 145 15.04 3.53 -37.67
N ARG A 146 15.71 4.68 -37.77
CA ARG A 146 17.17 4.83 -37.62
C ARG A 146 17.74 4.39 -36.26
N PHE A 147 16.88 4.19 -35.27
CA PHE A 147 17.25 3.76 -33.92
C PHE A 147 16.82 2.32 -33.60
N LYS A 148 16.26 1.59 -34.58
CA LYS A 148 15.87 0.19 -34.42
C LYS A 148 17.05 -0.66 -33.95
N GLY A 149 16.80 -1.55 -32.98
CA GLY A 149 17.81 -2.43 -32.40
C GLY A 149 18.67 -1.78 -31.31
N LYS A 150 18.52 -0.46 -31.05
CA LYS A 150 19.16 0.19 -29.90
C LYS A 150 18.54 -0.28 -28.60
N LEU A 151 19.38 -0.46 -27.59
CA LEU A 151 18.98 -0.91 -26.26
C LEU A 151 18.22 0.20 -25.53
N ALA A 152 16.96 -0.06 -25.20
CA ALA A 152 16.15 0.73 -24.30
C ALA A 152 16.05 0.02 -22.94
N ARG A 153 16.14 0.76 -21.84
CA ARG A 153 16.01 0.18 -20.49
C ARG A 153 14.54 0.08 -20.10
N GLU A 154 14.20 -1.00 -19.43
CA GLU A 154 12.87 -1.23 -18.84
C GLU A 154 12.98 -1.31 -17.32
N ASP A 155 11.92 -0.90 -16.61
CA ASP A 155 11.78 -1.02 -15.16
C ASP A 155 10.62 -1.96 -14.81
N HIS A 156 10.93 -3.08 -14.15
CA HIS A 156 9.97 -4.09 -13.76
C HIS A 156 9.82 -4.07 -12.24
N HIS A 157 8.68 -3.58 -11.77
CA HIS A 157 8.38 -3.40 -10.37
C HIS A 157 7.61 -4.62 -9.83
N ASN A 158 8.18 -5.31 -8.85
CA ASN A 158 7.54 -6.42 -8.17
C ASN A 158 7.19 -5.99 -6.74
N ILE A 159 5.88 -5.91 -6.45
CA ILE A 159 5.35 -5.43 -5.18
C ILE A 159 4.60 -6.57 -4.51
N THR A 160 5.00 -6.94 -3.30
CA THR A 160 4.30 -7.93 -2.49
C THR A 160 3.68 -7.24 -1.29
N VAL A 161 2.36 -7.34 -1.15
CA VAL A 161 1.62 -6.79 -0.01
C VAL A 161 0.67 -7.83 0.61
N PRO A 162 0.24 -7.62 1.85
CA PRO A 162 -0.73 -8.49 2.50
C PRO A 162 -2.08 -8.53 1.78
N PHE A 163 -2.77 -9.66 1.82
CA PHE A 163 -4.06 -9.86 1.12
C PHE A 163 -5.14 -8.85 1.52
N ASP A 164 -5.12 -8.43 2.77
CA ASP A 164 -6.00 -7.45 3.41
C ASP A 164 -5.39 -6.02 3.41
N TRP A 165 -4.38 -5.73 2.58
CA TRP A 165 -3.72 -4.42 2.49
C TRP A 165 -4.71 -3.25 2.41
N ARG A 166 -5.80 -3.42 1.66
CA ARG A 166 -6.83 -2.38 1.52
C ARG A 166 -7.45 -1.98 2.87
N THR A 167 -7.71 -2.91 3.77
CA THR A 167 -8.34 -2.59 5.07
C THR A 167 -7.31 -2.05 6.06
N ARG A 168 -6.10 -2.61 6.07
CA ARG A 168 -5.06 -2.21 7.03
C ARG A 168 -4.34 -0.93 6.67
N VAL A 169 -4.19 -0.63 5.38
CA VAL A 169 -3.41 0.52 4.90
C VAL A 169 -4.30 1.54 4.20
N LEU A 170 -4.98 1.13 3.11
CA LEU A 170 -5.71 2.09 2.25
C LEU A 170 -6.89 2.76 2.96
N LYS A 171 -7.79 1.98 3.58
CA LYS A 171 -8.96 2.50 4.30
C LYS A 171 -8.56 3.38 5.48
N ARG A 172 -7.37 3.17 6.03
CA ARG A 172 -6.82 3.99 7.12
C ARG A 172 -6.13 5.24 6.61
N GLY A 173 -6.05 5.48 5.30
CA GLY A 173 -5.35 6.65 4.75
C GLY A 173 -3.82 6.57 4.84
N LEU A 174 -3.25 5.38 5.07
CA LEU A 174 -1.80 5.19 5.25
C LEU A 174 -1.06 4.86 3.94
N ALA A 175 -1.78 4.61 2.84
CA ALA A 175 -1.18 4.15 1.59
C ALA A 175 -0.03 5.03 1.07
N LYS A 176 -0.11 6.34 1.34
CA LYS A 176 0.86 7.36 0.93
C LYS A 176 1.32 8.23 2.12
N ALA A 177 1.42 7.63 3.30
CA ALA A 177 1.80 8.35 4.52
C ALA A 177 3.13 9.08 4.32
N GLY A 178 3.14 10.40 4.50
CA GLY A 178 4.35 11.22 4.43
C GLY A 178 4.99 11.25 3.03
N GLY A 179 4.21 10.96 1.99
CA GLY A 179 4.70 10.82 0.62
C GLY A 179 5.32 9.47 0.30
N LEU A 180 5.42 8.56 1.28
CA LEU A 180 6.02 7.23 1.12
C LEU A 180 4.94 6.17 0.91
N LEU A 181 5.25 5.18 0.08
CA LEU A 181 4.36 4.05 -0.16
C LEU A 181 4.40 3.09 1.03
N THR A 182 3.27 2.87 1.70
CA THR A 182 3.17 1.88 2.79
C THR A 182 2.74 0.51 2.26
N LEU A 183 3.56 -0.51 2.49
CA LEU A 183 3.31 -1.91 2.08
C LEU A 183 2.52 -2.70 3.12
N THR A 184 2.67 -2.37 4.40
CA THR A 184 1.85 -2.92 5.49
C THR A 184 1.86 -1.96 6.66
N ALA A 185 0.77 -1.95 7.42
CA ALA A 185 0.65 -1.24 8.68
C ALA A 185 -0.22 -2.07 9.65
N GLN A 186 0.24 -2.25 10.87
CA GLN A 186 -0.48 -2.85 11.98
C GLN A 186 -0.53 -1.85 13.11
N GLN A 187 -1.73 -1.53 13.60
CA GLN A 187 -1.90 -0.55 14.67
C GLN A 187 -1.30 -1.08 15.98
N LEU A 188 -0.51 -0.21 16.63
CA LEU A 188 0.01 -0.41 17.97
C LEU A 188 -0.85 0.37 18.98
N VAL A 189 -0.54 0.19 20.27
CA VAL A 189 -1.12 1.02 21.33
C VAL A 189 -0.76 2.48 21.06
N SER A 190 -1.76 3.37 21.12
CA SER A 190 -1.57 4.80 20.83
C SER A 190 -0.87 5.51 21.99
N HIS A 191 -0.24 6.64 21.71
CA HIS A 191 0.41 7.47 22.72
C HIS A 191 -0.35 8.80 22.84
N GLY A 192 -1.32 8.86 23.76
CA GLY A 192 -2.31 9.94 23.79
C GLY A 192 -3.08 10.01 22.48
N ASP A 193 -3.08 11.18 21.84
CA ASP A 193 -3.75 11.41 20.55
C ASP A 193 -2.92 10.96 19.33
N ILE A 194 -1.71 10.44 19.55
CA ILE A 194 -0.83 9.96 18.47
C ILE A 194 -1.11 8.49 18.20
N GLU A 195 -1.60 8.20 17.00
CA GLU A 195 -1.74 6.84 16.50
C GLU A 195 -0.39 6.29 16.07
N LEU A 196 -0.11 5.04 16.44
CA LEU A 196 1.12 4.34 16.11
C LEU A 196 0.84 3.10 15.26
N PHE A 197 1.69 2.85 14.27
CA PHE A 197 1.59 1.69 13.39
C PHE A 197 2.94 1.05 13.18
N GLN A 198 3.09 -0.24 13.51
CA GLN A 198 4.20 -1.05 13.01
C GLN A 198 4.02 -1.23 11.50
N ALA A 199 5.01 -0.85 10.71
CA ALA A 199 4.85 -0.74 9.27
C ALA A 199 6.10 -1.12 8.48
N THR A 200 5.85 -1.44 7.21
CA THR A 200 6.87 -1.52 6.17
C THR A 200 6.51 -0.51 5.09
N TRP A 201 7.45 0.36 4.72
CA TRP A 201 7.26 1.37 3.68
C TRP A 201 8.42 1.37 2.68
N VAL A 202 8.23 2.10 1.59
CA VAL A 202 9.21 2.20 0.50
C VAL A 202 9.65 3.65 0.32
N GLU A 203 10.97 3.83 0.29
CA GLU A 203 11.64 5.08 -0.02
C GLU A 203 12.18 5.03 -1.46
N GLN A 204 12.03 6.14 -2.18
CA GLN A 204 12.63 6.29 -3.49
C GLN A 204 14.14 6.52 -3.33
N GLY A 205 14.95 5.62 -3.89
CA GLY A 205 16.39 5.76 -4.02
C GLY A 205 16.78 6.54 -5.28
N ARG A 206 18.04 6.36 -5.73
CA ARG A 206 18.52 7.00 -6.95
C ARG A 206 17.87 6.38 -8.18
N GLY A 207 17.37 7.20 -9.11
CA GLY A 207 16.75 6.73 -10.34
C GLY A 207 15.47 5.94 -10.07
N PHE A 208 15.44 4.66 -10.47
CA PHE A 208 14.33 3.73 -10.21
C PHE A 208 14.55 2.81 -9.01
N GLN A 209 15.70 2.92 -8.33
CA GLN A 209 15.98 2.11 -7.15
C GLN A 209 14.98 2.43 -6.02
N VAL A 210 14.53 1.39 -5.32
CA VAL A 210 13.65 1.49 -4.16
C VAL A 210 14.33 0.90 -2.94
N ASN A 211 14.07 1.48 -1.77
CA ASN A 211 14.56 0.97 -0.48
C ASN A 211 13.36 0.61 0.40
N VAL A 212 13.27 -0.65 0.81
CA VAL A 212 12.23 -1.11 1.74
C VAL A 212 12.72 -0.88 3.17
N ARG A 213 11.90 -0.21 3.98
CA ARG A 213 12.18 0.08 5.39
C ARG A 213 11.10 -0.50 6.28
N GLN A 214 11.50 -0.92 7.47
CA GLN A 214 10.62 -1.42 8.52
C GLN A 214 10.79 -0.55 9.77
N GLY A 215 9.69 -0.35 10.51
CA GLY A 215 9.69 0.44 11.74
C GLY A 215 8.29 0.88 12.12
N VAL A 216 8.16 2.11 12.63
CA VAL A 216 6.91 2.67 13.16
C VAL A 216 6.53 3.96 12.43
N ILE A 217 5.25 4.07 12.08
CA ILE A 217 4.61 5.30 11.62
C ILE A 217 3.85 5.90 12.81
N ALA A 218 4.22 7.12 13.21
CA ALA A 218 3.42 7.92 14.10
C ALA A 218 2.54 8.87 13.28
N ARG A 219 1.27 9.01 13.65
CA ARG A 219 0.30 9.89 12.97
C ARG A 219 -0.51 10.71 13.97
N HIS A 220 -0.73 11.97 13.65
CA HIS A 220 -1.68 12.85 14.32
C HIS A 220 -2.34 13.76 13.27
N GLY A 221 -3.65 13.59 13.06
CA GLY A 221 -4.36 14.27 11.97
C GLY A 221 -3.78 13.92 10.59
N SER A 222 -3.42 14.94 9.81
CA SER A 222 -2.77 14.80 8.50
C SER A 222 -1.25 14.58 8.59
N GLU A 223 -0.65 14.82 9.75
CA GLU A 223 0.78 14.72 9.94
C GLU A 223 1.20 13.31 10.30
N CYS A 224 2.30 12.87 9.69
CA CYS A 224 2.92 11.60 10.02
C CYS A 224 4.44 11.67 9.97
N PHE A 225 5.06 10.76 10.69
CA PHE A 225 6.51 10.59 10.77
C PHE A 225 6.88 9.10 10.81
N HIS A 226 7.96 8.72 10.13
CA HIS A 226 8.45 7.35 10.04
C HIS A 226 9.77 7.24 10.80
N ALA A 227 9.94 6.21 11.61
CA ALA A 227 11.21 5.92 12.28
C ALA A 227 11.36 4.41 12.54
N GLU A 228 12.54 3.97 12.95
CA GLU A 228 12.81 2.57 13.29
C GLU A 228 12.05 2.08 14.53
N ASP A 229 11.74 2.97 15.47
CA ASP A 229 11.04 2.66 16.71
C ASP A 229 9.98 3.72 17.09
N ALA A 230 9.08 3.35 18.00
CA ALA A 230 7.97 4.19 18.43
C ALA A 230 8.42 5.49 19.10
N ARG A 231 9.48 5.48 19.92
CA ARG A 231 9.96 6.67 20.64
C ARG A 231 10.46 7.71 19.64
N LYS A 232 11.27 7.29 18.67
CA LYS A 232 11.78 8.16 17.60
C LYS A 232 10.66 8.66 16.69
N ALA A 233 9.68 7.82 16.38
CA ALA A 233 8.52 8.20 15.57
C ALA A 233 7.70 9.31 16.25
N ILE A 234 7.38 9.14 17.54
CA ILE A 234 6.67 10.15 18.35
C ILE A 234 7.46 11.45 18.42
N ALA A 235 8.74 11.38 18.80
CA ALA A 235 9.58 12.58 18.94
C ALA A 235 9.71 13.35 17.62
N GLY A 236 9.87 12.64 16.50
CA GLY A 236 9.92 13.21 15.15
C GLY A 236 8.59 13.86 14.76
N LEU A 237 7.47 13.21 15.04
CA LEU A 237 6.13 13.75 14.77
C LEU A 237 5.85 15.01 15.60
N VAL A 238 6.12 14.97 16.91
CA VAL A 238 5.94 16.14 17.80
C VAL A 238 6.78 17.32 17.31
N ARG A 239 8.03 17.08 16.92
CA ARG A 239 8.88 18.12 16.32
C ARG A 239 8.30 18.66 15.02
N LYS A 240 7.81 17.77 14.15
CA LYS A 240 7.20 18.14 12.86
C LYS A 240 5.95 19.01 13.07
N ILE A 241 5.07 18.62 13.99
CA ILE A 241 3.87 19.37 14.37
C ILE A 241 4.26 20.71 14.98
N ALA A 242 5.26 20.75 15.87
CA ALA A 242 5.74 22.00 16.43
C ALA A 242 6.26 22.94 15.34
N CYS A 243 7.01 22.45 14.34
CA CYS A 243 7.45 23.26 13.20
C CYS A 243 6.27 23.71 12.32
N ALA A 244 5.28 22.86 12.08
CA ALA A 244 4.08 23.21 11.32
C ALA A 244 3.22 24.26 12.05
N ASN A 245 3.08 24.14 13.36
CA ASN A 245 2.35 25.07 14.21
C ASN A 245 3.09 26.40 14.40
N ASP A 246 4.43 26.37 14.48
CA ASP A 246 5.26 27.59 14.48
C ASP A 246 5.16 28.31 13.12
N SER A 247 4.96 27.58 12.02
CA SER A 247 4.70 28.18 10.69
C SER A 247 3.30 28.78 10.54
N THR A 248 2.32 28.33 11.33
CA THR A 248 0.96 28.92 11.37
C THR A 248 0.89 30.11 12.34
N PHE A 249 1.72 30.14 13.39
CA PHE A 249 1.84 31.29 14.30
C PHE A 249 2.80 32.38 13.77
N ARG A 250 3.71 32.02 12.87
CA ARG A 250 4.55 32.94 12.11
C ARG A 250 4.37 32.66 10.64
N GLY A 251 3.33 33.24 10.03
CA GLY A 251 3.05 33.13 8.59
C GLY A 251 4.34 33.14 7.77
N SER A 252 4.75 31.94 7.34
CA SER A 252 6.02 31.75 6.66
C SER A 252 5.82 32.00 5.17
N ALA A 253 5.52 33.25 4.82
CA ALA A 253 6.22 33.80 3.67
C ALA A 253 7.70 33.58 3.96
N SER A 254 8.38 32.85 3.07
CA SER A 254 9.83 32.69 3.13
C SER A 254 10.46 34.04 3.48
N CYS A 255 11.51 34.11 4.31
CA CYS A 255 12.17 35.40 4.55
C CYS A 255 12.68 36.07 3.26
N TYR A 256 12.74 35.32 2.15
CA TYR A 256 13.00 35.81 0.80
C TYR A 256 11.76 36.35 0.07
N GLU A 257 10.56 35.94 0.47
CA GLU A 257 9.26 36.39 -0.07
C GLU A 257 8.70 37.62 0.66
N LEU A 258 9.25 37.99 1.82
CA LEU A 258 8.89 39.23 2.52
C LEU A 258 9.25 40.46 1.67
N THR A 259 8.42 41.51 1.70
CA THR A 259 8.83 42.84 1.20
C THR A 259 10.03 43.35 2.02
N ALA A 260 10.76 44.34 1.52
CA ALA A 260 11.91 44.89 2.23
C ALA A 260 11.49 45.44 3.61
N GLU A 261 10.37 46.17 3.68
CA GLU A 261 9.84 46.75 4.91
C GLU A 261 9.38 45.68 5.90
N ALA A 262 8.71 44.63 5.42
CA ALA A 262 8.27 43.52 6.25
C ALA A 262 9.47 42.72 6.80
N PHE A 263 10.53 42.58 6.01
CA PHE A 263 11.79 41.95 6.43
C PHE A 263 12.49 42.79 7.51
N VAL A 264 12.63 44.10 7.32
CA VAL A 264 13.23 45.01 8.31
C VAL A 264 12.48 44.95 9.65
N ARG A 265 11.15 45.14 9.64
CA ARG A 265 10.31 45.05 10.86
C ARG A 265 10.47 43.72 11.60
N LYS A 266 10.60 42.61 10.87
CA LYS A 266 10.75 41.26 11.47
C LYS A 266 12.07 41.11 12.25
N PHE A 267 13.13 41.81 11.83
CA PHE A 267 14.48 41.67 12.39
C PHE A 267 14.95 42.86 13.22
N GLU A 268 14.17 43.93 13.31
CA GLU A 268 14.48 45.15 14.08
C GLU A 268 14.89 44.88 15.54
N ARG A 269 14.25 43.92 16.22
CA ARG A 269 14.60 43.53 17.60
C ARG A 269 16.05 43.02 17.78
N TYR A 270 16.71 42.63 16.69
CA TYR A 270 18.11 42.20 16.69
C TYR A 270 19.07 43.32 16.29
N GLY A 271 18.60 44.58 16.21
CA GLY A 271 19.39 45.72 15.72
C GLY A 271 20.72 45.95 16.44
N HIS A 272 20.83 45.51 17.70
CA HIS A 272 22.04 45.60 18.52
C HIS A 272 23.14 44.60 18.15
N LEU A 273 22.88 43.60 17.29
CA LEU A 273 23.90 42.63 16.89
C LEU A 273 24.96 43.27 16.00
N SER A 274 26.23 42.92 16.22
CA SER A 274 27.32 43.33 15.34
C SER A 274 27.38 42.45 14.09
N VAL A 275 27.60 43.07 12.93
CA VAL A 275 27.76 42.42 11.62
C VAL A 275 29.07 42.87 11.01
N SER A 276 29.84 41.91 10.51
CA SER A 276 31.12 42.13 9.83
C SER A 276 31.04 41.80 8.34
N ALA A 277 32.00 42.26 7.55
CA ALA A 277 32.14 41.84 6.15
C ALA A 277 32.36 40.32 6.03
N ARG A 278 32.95 39.68 7.05
CA ARG A 278 33.16 38.23 7.09
C ARG A 278 31.84 37.46 7.09
N ASP A 279 30.80 37.97 7.75
CA ASP A 279 29.47 37.36 7.78
C ASP A 279 28.82 37.37 6.39
N ALA A 280 29.05 38.44 5.62
CA ALA A 280 28.62 38.52 4.23
C ALA A 280 29.36 37.50 3.35
N TYR A 281 30.67 37.37 3.52
CA TYR A 281 31.48 36.39 2.77
C TYR A 281 31.14 34.95 3.12
N ALA A 282 30.86 34.65 4.40
CA ALA A 282 30.39 33.34 4.84
C ALA A 282 29.07 32.93 4.18
N CYS A 283 28.27 33.92 3.73
CA CYS A 283 27.02 33.72 3.01
C CYS A 283 27.18 33.74 1.47
N GLY A 284 28.42 33.80 0.97
CA GLY A 284 28.73 33.76 -0.47
C GLY A 284 28.69 35.11 -1.19
N ALA A 285 28.64 36.24 -0.47
CA ALA A 285 28.78 37.55 -1.10
C ALA A 285 30.22 37.73 -1.64
N CYS A 286 30.37 38.33 -2.82
CA CYS A 286 31.69 38.63 -3.37
C CYS A 286 32.24 39.96 -2.79
N GLN A 287 33.57 40.09 -2.71
CA GLN A 287 34.24 41.26 -2.13
C GLN A 287 33.88 42.57 -2.83
N PHE A 288 33.80 42.55 -4.17
CA PHE A 288 33.41 43.72 -4.94
C PHE A 288 31.95 44.14 -4.64
N GLY A 289 31.02 43.19 -4.59
CA GLY A 289 29.62 43.45 -4.30
C GLY A 289 29.40 44.05 -2.90
N VAL A 290 30.09 43.53 -1.89
CA VAL A 290 30.05 44.08 -0.52
C VAL A 290 30.55 45.52 -0.51
N ARG A 291 31.71 45.81 -1.13
CA ARG A 291 32.26 47.17 -1.22
C ARG A 291 31.33 48.14 -1.94
N SER A 292 30.80 47.72 -3.09
CA SER A 292 29.91 48.54 -3.90
C SER A 292 28.61 48.89 -3.16
N TRP A 293 27.99 47.91 -2.50
CA TRP A 293 26.76 48.13 -1.75
C TRP A 293 27.00 49.00 -0.50
N CYS A 294 28.05 48.71 0.27
CA CYS A 294 28.40 49.52 1.45
C CYS A 294 28.68 50.98 1.07
N ALA A 295 29.41 51.23 -0.03
CA ALA A 295 29.63 52.59 -0.53
C ALA A 295 28.31 53.30 -0.91
N PHE A 296 27.36 52.57 -1.51
CA PHE A 296 26.06 53.13 -1.90
C PHE A 296 25.20 53.51 -0.69
N VAL A 297 25.12 52.66 0.33
CA VAL A 297 24.26 52.90 1.50
C VAL A 297 24.94 53.74 2.60
N GLY A 298 26.21 54.08 2.43
CA GLY A 298 27.00 54.89 3.37
C GLY A 298 27.54 54.12 4.57
N ILE A 299 27.83 52.83 4.41
CA ILE A 299 28.47 51.98 5.44
C ILE A 299 29.99 52.01 5.24
N ASP A 300 30.72 52.45 6.27
CA ASP A 300 32.18 52.42 6.28
C ASP A 300 32.71 51.02 6.65
N LEU A 301 33.36 50.36 5.69
CA LEU A 301 33.95 49.04 5.88
C LEU A 301 35.20 49.05 6.76
N ASN A 302 35.78 50.21 7.06
CA ASN A 302 36.94 50.32 7.95
C ASN A 302 36.58 50.10 9.42
N LEU A 303 35.29 50.21 9.79
CA LEU A 303 34.82 50.07 11.17
C LEU A 303 34.89 48.63 11.72
N GLN A 304 35.42 47.67 10.96
CA GLN A 304 35.47 46.21 11.22
C GLN A 304 34.10 45.53 11.38
N THR A 305 33.17 46.15 12.11
CA THR A 305 31.78 45.74 12.30
C THR A 305 30.85 46.94 12.27
N VAL A 306 29.61 46.71 11.87
CA VAL A 306 28.49 47.67 11.98
C VAL A 306 27.34 47.02 12.73
N SER A 307 26.41 47.82 13.24
CA SER A 307 25.19 47.26 13.86
C SER A 307 24.25 46.69 12.81
N LEU A 308 23.49 45.65 13.19
CA LEU A 308 22.43 45.10 12.35
C LEU A 308 21.36 46.16 12.06
N ALA A 309 21.11 47.10 12.97
CA ALA A 309 20.23 48.24 12.73
C ALA A 309 20.70 49.11 11.55
N GLN A 310 22.00 49.45 11.50
CA GLN A 310 22.58 50.18 10.37
C GLN A 310 22.51 49.37 9.07
N LEU A 311 22.73 48.05 9.14
CA LEU A 311 22.60 47.17 7.98
C LEU A 311 21.15 47.11 7.45
N LEU A 312 20.16 47.02 8.35
CA LEU A 312 18.74 47.01 7.99
C LEU A 312 18.30 48.35 7.39
N ALA A 313 18.79 49.48 7.91
CA ALA A 313 18.54 50.80 7.33
C ALA A 313 19.16 50.95 5.92
N GLY A 314 20.34 50.37 5.70
CA GLY A 314 20.93 50.27 4.36
C GLY A 314 20.13 49.36 3.43
N PHE A 315 19.65 48.22 3.95
CA PHE A 315 18.84 47.26 3.20
C PHE A 315 17.51 47.84 2.73
N GLU A 316 16.87 48.70 3.53
CA GLU A 316 15.65 49.41 3.13
C GLU A 316 15.88 50.35 1.93
N LYS A 317 17.04 51.03 1.87
CA LYS A 317 17.43 51.91 0.76
C LYS A 317 17.81 51.14 -0.51
N GLN A 318 18.50 50.01 -0.36
CA GLN A 318 18.94 49.17 -1.48
C GLN A 318 18.81 47.68 -1.14
N PRO A 319 17.64 47.07 -1.38
CA PRO A 319 17.40 45.67 -1.04
C PRO A 319 18.21 44.71 -1.92
N LEU A 320 19.17 43.99 -1.33
CA LEU A 320 19.91 42.90 -2.00
C LEU A 320 19.70 41.56 -1.30
N VAL A 321 19.69 40.47 -2.09
CA VAL A 321 19.49 39.11 -1.56
C VAL A 321 20.64 38.65 -0.67
N GLU A 322 21.85 39.10 -0.96
CA GLU A 322 23.06 38.86 -0.17
C GLU A 322 22.93 39.45 1.23
N VAL A 323 22.39 40.67 1.34
CA VAL A 323 22.17 41.33 2.63
C VAL A 323 21.11 40.58 3.45
N ARG A 324 20.04 40.09 2.82
CA ARG A 324 19.06 39.21 3.49
C ARG A 324 19.74 37.96 4.05
N ARG A 325 20.61 37.31 3.28
CA ARG A 325 21.36 36.12 3.73
C ARG A 325 22.23 36.44 4.93
N THR A 326 22.96 37.56 4.89
CA THR A 326 23.79 38.02 6.01
C THR A 326 22.98 38.25 7.29
N VAL A 327 21.84 38.95 7.19
CA VAL A 327 20.94 39.18 8.34
C VAL A 327 20.45 37.85 8.92
N LEU A 328 20.00 36.92 8.06
CA LEU A 328 19.53 35.60 8.49
C LEU A 328 20.63 34.77 9.16
N HIS A 329 21.85 34.83 8.61
CA HIS A 329 23.02 34.14 9.15
C HIS A 329 23.38 34.65 10.56
N VAL A 330 23.54 35.96 10.74
CA VAL A 330 23.88 36.58 12.03
C VAL A 330 22.82 36.28 13.10
N VAL A 331 21.54 36.39 12.76
CA VAL A 331 20.45 36.07 13.70
C VAL A 331 20.40 34.58 14.04
N ALA A 332 20.69 33.70 13.07
CA ALA A 332 20.76 32.26 13.30
C ALA A 332 21.94 31.88 14.20
N GLU A 333 23.10 32.52 14.04
CA GLU A 333 24.25 32.34 14.93
C GLU A 333 23.93 32.80 16.35
N HIS A 334 23.41 34.02 16.51
CA HIS A 334 23.02 34.54 17.81
C HIS A 334 22.05 33.61 18.57
N ARG A 335 21.04 33.05 17.89
CA ARG A 335 20.11 32.09 18.49
C ARG A 335 20.79 30.80 18.92
N ARG A 336 21.74 30.29 18.13
CA ARG A 336 22.54 29.11 18.49
C ARG A 336 23.36 29.38 19.75
N SER A 337 24.09 30.49 19.81
CA SER A 337 24.91 30.88 20.96
C SER A 337 24.10 31.08 22.24
N HIS A 338 22.86 31.58 22.14
CA HIS A 338 21.97 31.77 23.29
C HIS A 338 21.34 30.45 23.77
N SER A 339 21.16 29.47 22.89
CA SER A 339 20.66 28.13 23.28
C SER A 339 21.70 27.33 24.07
N THR A 340 22.99 27.48 23.75
CA THR A 340 24.09 26.75 24.41
C THR A 340 24.41 27.30 25.81
N ARG A 341 24.03 28.54 26.13
CA ARG A 341 24.23 29.16 27.46
C ARG A 341 23.12 28.86 28.48
N ARG A 342 22.04 28.19 28.08
CA ARG A 342 20.92 27.81 28.95
C ARG A 342 20.88 26.30 29.27
N SER A 343 21.89 25.57 28.84
CA SER A 343 22.14 24.15 29.13
C SER A 343 23.22 24.02 30.19
#